data_AF-A0A1C0VUP7-F1
#
_entry.id   AF-A0A1C0VUP7-F1
#
_cell.length_a   1.000
_cell.length_b   1.000
_cell.length_c   1.000
_cell.angle_alpha   90.00
_cell.angle_beta   90.00
_cell.angle_gamma   90.00
#
_symmetry.space_group_name_H-M   'P 1'
#
loop_
_entity.id
_entity.type
_entity.pdbx_description
1 polymer ?
#
loop_
_entity_poly.entity_id
_entity_poly.type
_entity_poly.pdbx_seq_one_letter_code
_entity_poly.pdbx_strand_id
1 'polypeptide(L)'
;MNQVAKLIKPNLGESSLRRDLDLKKQIRADATNDLESLTEDFQHMTLVVESIHRNYQALLSENQLLKDTLFSLVDDCDCWEGNRCDRCQQILNALAGKQAQKKANPAREYKEILKQLRKLG
;
A
#
# COMPACT_ATOMS: atom_id res chain seq x y z
N MET A 1 26.87 -20.33 73.43
CA MET A 1 25.93 -20.91 72.43
C MET A 1 24.54 -20.44 72.85
N ASN A 2 23.75 -19.67 72.10
CA ASN A 2 23.50 -19.75 70.68
C ASN A 2 23.02 -18.42 70.08
N GLN A 3 23.47 -18.20 68.85
CA GLN A 3 22.76 -17.64 67.71
C GLN A 3 22.18 -16.23 67.87
N VAL A 4 23.04 -15.28 67.50
CA VAL A 4 22.65 -14.01 66.87
C VAL A 4 21.79 -14.32 65.65
N ALA A 5 20.47 -14.35 65.84
CA ALA A 5 19.50 -14.31 64.75
C ALA A 5 19.61 -12.92 64.10
N LYS A 6 20.55 -12.77 63.16
CA LYS A 6 20.56 -11.67 62.20
C LYS A 6 19.26 -11.78 61.42
N LEU A 7 18.25 -11.03 61.87
CA LEU A 7 17.04 -10.72 61.11
C LEU A 7 17.48 -10.00 59.82
N ILE A 8 17.64 -10.77 58.75
CA ILE A 8 17.75 -10.25 57.39
C ILE A 8 16.38 -9.64 57.08
N LYS A 9 16.22 -8.33 57.30
CA LYS A 9 15.06 -7.60 56.78
C LYS A 9 15.09 -7.75 55.26
N PRO A 10 14.02 -8.24 54.60
CA PRO A 10 13.97 -8.26 53.15
C PRO A 10 14.08 -6.81 52.66
N ASN A 11 15.07 -6.53 51.82
CA ASN A 11 15.32 -5.21 51.30
C ASN A 11 14.25 -4.90 50.25
N LEU A 12 13.05 -4.50 50.71
CA LEU A 12 11.86 -4.29 49.88
C LEU A 12 12.13 -3.36 48.70
N GLY A 13 12.99 -2.35 48.88
CA GLY A 13 13.46 -1.47 47.81
C GLY A 13 14.26 -2.17 46.72
N GLU A 14 15.18 -3.08 47.07
CA GLU A 14 15.93 -3.87 46.09
C GLU A 14 15.01 -4.79 45.29
N SER A 15 14.06 -5.44 45.96
CA SER A 15 13.11 -6.33 45.30
C SER A 15 12.16 -5.60 44.34
N SER A 16 11.79 -4.36 44.65
CA SER A 16 10.97 -3.50 43.77
C SER A 16 11.79 -3.04 42.58
N LEU A 17 13.02 -2.55 42.80
CA LEU A 17 13.90 -2.09 41.73
C LEU A 17 14.25 -3.21 40.75
N ARG A 18 14.48 -4.44 41.23
CA ARG A 18 14.69 -5.60 40.36
C ARG A 18 13.47 -5.88 39.49
N ARG A 19 12.26 -5.86 40.07
CA ARG A 19 11.01 -6.06 39.33
C ARG A 19 10.82 -5.00 38.25
N ASP A 20 11.05 -3.73 38.57
CA ASP A 20 10.93 -2.64 37.60
C ASP A 20 11.95 -2.79 36.46
N LEU A 21 13.16 -3.23 36.79
CA LEU A 21 14.22 -3.42 35.81
C LEU A 21 13.94 -4.62 34.90
N ASP A 22 13.35 -5.69 35.42
CA ASP A 22 12.91 -6.85 34.63
C ASP A 22 11.69 -6.52 33.77
N LEU A 23 10.71 -5.77 34.29
CA LEU A 23 9.58 -5.28 33.50
C LEU A 23 10.06 -4.37 32.35
N LYS A 24 11.01 -3.47 32.60
CA LYS A 24 11.60 -2.63 31.55
C LYS A 24 12.33 -3.45 30.49
N LYS A 25 12.99 -4.55 30.86
CA LYS A 25 13.60 -5.47 29.90
C LYS A 25 12.55 -6.17 29.04
N GLN A 26 11.46 -6.64 29.65
CA GLN A 26 10.35 -7.27 28.93
C GLN A 26 9.72 -6.28 27.93
N ILE A 27 9.34 -5.09 28.39
CA ILE A 27 8.79 -4.04 27.51
C ILE A 27 9.73 -3.72 26.35
N ARG A 28 11.05 -3.68 26.61
CA ARG A 28 12.03 -3.45 25.54
C ARG A 28 12.05 -4.60 24.54
N ALA A 29 12.07 -5.84 25.02
CA ALA A 29 12.10 -7.02 24.15
C ALA A 29 10.83 -7.09 23.29
N ASP A 30 9.66 -6.87 23.90
CA ASP A 30 8.37 -6.86 23.21
C ASP A 30 8.34 -5.76 22.14
N ALA A 31 8.75 -4.53 22.50
CA ALA A 31 8.81 -3.42 21.55
C ALA A 31 9.81 -3.68 20.40
N THR A 32 10.93 -4.36 20.66
CA THR A 32 11.86 -4.76 19.60
C THR A 32 11.22 -5.78 18.65
N ASN A 33 10.54 -6.79 19.18
CA ASN A 33 9.83 -7.78 18.37
C ASN A 33 8.72 -7.13 17.52
N ASP A 34 7.95 -6.21 18.11
CA ASP A 34 6.89 -5.48 17.40
C ASP A 34 7.46 -4.63 16.26
N LEU A 35 8.62 -3.99 16.47
CA LEU A 35 9.30 -3.22 15.42
C LEU A 35 9.86 -4.11 14.30
N GLU A 36 10.36 -5.29 14.64
CA GLU A 36 10.80 -6.29 13.65
C GLU A 36 9.61 -6.77 12.81
N SER A 37 8.50 -7.17 13.45
CA SER A 37 7.27 -7.56 12.77
C SER A 37 6.74 -6.45 11.86
N LEU A 38 6.74 -5.20 12.34
CA LEU A 38 6.30 -4.05 11.56
C LEU A 38 7.22 -3.81 10.34
N THR A 39 8.52 -4.08 10.48
CA THR A 39 9.47 -3.98 9.38
C THR A 39 9.19 -5.03 8.30
N GLU A 40 8.89 -6.26 8.69
CA GLU A 40 8.48 -7.33 7.78
C GLU A 40 7.18 -6.97 7.04
N ASP A 41 6.19 -6.43 7.75
CA ASP A 41 4.94 -5.96 7.15
C ASP A 41 5.18 -4.86 6.10
N PHE A 42 6.06 -3.89 6.38
CA PHE A 42 6.41 -2.86 5.41
C PHE A 42 7.13 -3.41 4.17
N GLN A 43 7.99 -4.40 4.34
CA GLN A 43 8.65 -5.08 3.22
C GLN A 43 7.61 -5.80 2.36
N HIS A 44 6.69 -6.53 2.97
CA HIS A 44 5.62 -7.22 2.27
C HIS A 44 4.69 -6.24 1.52
N MET A 45 4.29 -5.13 2.18
CA MET A 45 3.49 -4.10 1.53
C MET A 45 4.18 -3.51 0.30
N THR A 46 5.50 -3.28 0.38
CA THR A 46 6.31 -2.81 -0.77
C THR A 46 6.19 -3.78 -1.95
N LEU A 47 6.38 -5.08 -1.70
CA LEU A 47 6.30 -6.11 -2.75
C LEU A 47 4.90 -6.18 -3.38
N VAL A 48 3.85 -6.05 -2.57
CA VAL A 48 2.46 -6.02 -3.06
C VAL A 48 2.23 -4.80 -3.95
N VAL A 49 2.70 -3.61 -3.54
CA VAL A 49 2.57 -2.38 -4.34
C VAL A 49 3.31 -2.50 -5.67
N GLU A 50 4.52 -3.05 -5.67
CA GLU A 50 5.29 -3.31 -6.90
C GLU A 50 4.59 -4.30 -7.83
N SER A 51 3.98 -5.36 -7.26
CA SER A 51 3.18 -6.32 -8.02
C SER A 51 1.97 -5.67 -8.68
N ILE A 52 1.18 -4.90 -7.91
CA ILE A 52 0.03 -4.15 -8.43
C ILE A 52 0.47 -3.18 -9.53
N HIS A 53 1.56 -2.45 -9.32
CA HIS A 53 2.07 -1.51 -10.32
C HIS A 53 2.44 -2.21 -11.64
N ARG A 54 3.17 -3.33 -11.57
CA ARG A 54 3.54 -4.12 -12.76
C ARG A 54 2.32 -4.65 -13.49
N ASN A 55 1.35 -5.22 -12.76
CA ASN A 55 0.13 -5.75 -13.34
C ASN A 55 -0.72 -4.66 -14.00
N TYR A 56 -0.80 -3.49 -13.37
CA TYR A 56 -1.52 -2.36 -13.94
C TYR A 56 -0.85 -1.84 -15.23
N GLN A 57 0.48 -1.75 -15.26
CA GLN A 57 1.22 -1.38 -16.47
C GLN A 57 1.03 -2.39 -17.60
N ALA A 58 1.06 -3.69 -17.29
CA ALA A 58 0.78 -4.75 -18.26
C ALA A 58 -0.64 -4.61 -18.84
N LEU A 59 -1.64 -4.39 -17.99
CA LEU A 59 -3.02 -4.18 -18.42
C LEU A 59 -3.18 -2.94 -19.30
N LEU A 60 -2.49 -1.83 -18.96
CA LEU A 60 -2.49 -0.63 -19.81
C LEU A 60 -1.87 -0.91 -21.18
N SER A 61 -0.77 -1.66 -21.23
CA SER A 61 -0.11 -2.05 -22.48
C SER A 61 -1.01 -2.94 -23.34
N GLU A 62 -1.65 -3.95 -22.76
CA GLU A 62 -2.61 -4.80 -23.46
C GLU A 62 -3.81 -4.01 -23.97
N ASN A 63 -4.33 -3.09 -23.14
CA ASN A 63 -5.44 -2.23 -23.56
C ASN A 63 -5.04 -1.34 -24.74
N GLN A 64 -3.82 -0.81 -24.75
CA GLN A 64 -3.31 -0.02 -25.87
C GLN A 64 -3.17 -0.88 -27.13
N LEU A 65 -2.59 -2.07 -27.01
CA LEU A 65 -2.46 -3.01 -28.13
C LEU A 65 -3.83 -3.36 -28.75
N LEU A 66 -4.83 -3.62 -27.90
CA LEU A 66 -6.20 -3.90 -28.36
C LEU A 66 -6.82 -2.70 -29.08
N LYS A 67 -6.59 -1.48 -28.59
CA LYS A 67 -7.07 -0.27 -29.25
C LYS A 67 -6.43 -0.10 -30.62
N ASP A 68 -5.12 -0.25 -30.71
CA ASP A 68 -4.37 -0.13 -31.98
C ASP A 68 -4.81 -1.20 -32.97
N THR A 69 -5.05 -2.43 -32.49
CA THR A 69 -5.60 -3.53 -33.30
C THR A 69 -6.99 -3.18 -33.83
N LEU A 70 -7.87 -2.63 -32.99
CA LEU A 70 -9.22 -2.22 -33.42
C LEU A 70 -9.18 -1.07 -34.43
N PHE A 71 -8.25 -0.12 -34.29
CA PHE A 71 -8.06 0.93 -35.28
C PHE A 71 -7.57 0.36 -36.62
N SER A 72 -6.58 -0.53 -36.60
CA SER A 72 -6.09 -1.21 -37.82
C SER A 72 -7.22 -1.94 -38.55
N LEU A 73 -8.06 -2.70 -37.82
CA LEU A 73 -9.21 -3.40 -38.41
C LEU A 73 -10.23 -2.45 -39.02
N VAL A 74 -10.38 -1.26 -38.44
CA VAL A 74 -11.29 -0.22 -38.92
C VAL A 74 -10.74 0.47 -40.18
N ASP A 75 -9.42 0.58 -40.30
CA ASP A 75 -8.73 1.14 -41.47
C ASP A 75 -8.63 0.12 -42.62
N ASP A 76 -8.47 -1.17 -42.30
CA ASP A 76 -8.48 -2.28 -43.25
C ASP A 76 -9.90 -2.66 -43.72
N CYS A 77 -10.94 -2.01 -43.19
CA CYS A 77 -12.30 -2.20 -43.69
C CYS A 77 -12.43 -1.55 -45.08
N ASP A 78 -12.94 -2.30 -46.07
CA ASP A 78 -13.38 -1.79 -47.40
C ASP A 78 -14.61 -0.86 -47.35
N CYS A 79 -14.83 -0.25 -46.19
CA CYS A 79 -15.79 0.79 -45.91
C CYS A 79 -15.43 2.05 -46.74
N TRP A 80 -16.37 2.62 -47.49
CA TRP A 80 -16.05 3.76 -48.37
C TRP A 80 -15.77 5.03 -47.56
N GLU A 81 -14.83 5.84 -48.03
CA GLU A 81 -14.49 7.13 -47.43
C GLU A 81 -15.74 8.03 -47.37
N GLY A 82 -16.11 8.47 -46.17
CA GLY A 82 -17.33 9.27 -45.92
C GLY A 82 -18.57 8.48 -45.50
N ASN A 83 -18.57 7.13 -45.59
CA ASN A 83 -19.63 6.27 -45.06
C ASN A 83 -19.05 4.96 -44.49
N ARG A 84 -18.42 5.04 -43.30
CA ARG A 84 -17.95 3.85 -42.59
C ARG A 84 -19.15 2.97 -42.19
N CYS A 85 -18.99 1.65 -42.27
CA CYS A 85 -20.07 0.75 -41.86
C CYS A 85 -20.40 0.92 -40.36
N ASP A 86 -21.64 0.59 -39.98
CA ASP A 86 -22.15 0.74 -38.62
C ASP A 86 -21.23 0.11 -37.56
N ARG A 87 -20.58 -1.02 -37.88
CA ARG A 87 -19.65 -1.71 -36.97
C ARG A 87 -18.38 -0.91 -36.73
N CYS A 88 -17.77 -0.34 -37.78
CA CYS A 88 -16.60 0.52 -37.64
C CYS A 88 -16.94 1.80 -36.88
N GLN A 89 -18.13 2.37 -37.13
CA GLN A 89 -18.60 3.55 -36.39
C GLN A 89 -18.79 3.26 -34.90
N GLN A 90 -19.34 2.09 -34.54
CA GLN A 90 -19.48 1.65 -33.16
C GLN A 90 -18.13 1.47 -32.45
N ILE A 91 -17.16 0.86 -33.14
CA ILE A 91 -15.79 0.69 -32.61
C ILE A 91 -15.15 2.05 -32.36
N LEU A 92 -15.20 2.97 -33.34
CA LEU A 92 -14.64 4.32 -33.21
C LEU A 92 -15.29 5.10 -32.06
N ASN A 93 -16.62 5.02 -31.92
CA ASN A 93 -17.34 5.67 -30.83
C ASN A 93 -16.97 5.09 -29.45
N ALA A 94 -16.75 3.77 -29.36
CA ALA A 94 -16.31 3.12 -28.13
C ALA A 94 -14.86 3.49 -27.77
N LEU A 95 -13.96 3.55 -28.76
CA LEU A 95 -12.56 3.94 -28.60
C LEU A 95 -12.39 5.42 -28.25
N ALA A 96 -13.23 6.29 -28.79
CA ALA A 96 -13.30 7.71 -28.47
C ALA A 96 -13.83 8.01 -27.07
N GLY A 97 -14.09 6.97 -26.26
CA GLY A 97 -14.73 6.95 -24.95
C GLY A 97 -14.79 8.28 -24.21
N LYS A 98 -15.99 8.63 -23.73
CA LYS A 98 -16.35 9.84 -22.95
C LYS A 98 -15.11 10.58 -22.42
N GLN A 99 -14.72 11.63 -23.12
CA GLN A 99 -13.69 12.57 -22.68
C GLN A 99 -13.82 12.83 -21.17
N ALA A 100 -12.69 12.65 -20.48
CA ALA A 100 -12.47 13.08 -19.11
C ALA A 100 -13.29 12.38 -18.00
N GLN A 101 -13.03 11.09 -17.76
CA GLN A 101 -12.82 10.76 -16.34
C GLN A 101 -11.50 11.43 -15.95
N LYS A 102 -11.61 12.53 -15.19
CA LYS A 102 -10.48 13.25 -14.57
C LYS A 102 -9.36 12.26 -14.27
N LYS A 103 -8.18 12.45 -14.87
CA LYS A 103 -6.97 11.78 -14.40
C LYS A 103 -6.89 12.06 -12.90
N ALA A 104 -7.22 11.07 -12.08
CA ALA A 104 -7.01 11.15 -10.63
C ALA A 104 -5.54 11.51 -10.46
N ASN A 105 -5.28 12.63 -9.80
CA ASN A 105 -3.92 13.07 -9.52
C ASN A 105 -3.56 12.45 -8.17
N PRO A 106 -2.84 11.31 -8.13
CA PRO A 106 -2.64 10.55 -6.91
C PRO A 106 -1.84 11.37 -5.89
N ALA A 107 -0.97 12.26 -6.37
CA ALA A 107 -0.23 13.19 -5.53
C ALA A 107 -1.14 14.22 -4.84
N ARG A 108 -2.25 14.62 -5.48
CA ARG A 108 -3.24 15.53 -4.89
C ARG A 108 -4.08 14.82 -3.82
N GLU A 109 -4.47 13.57 -4.09
CA GLU A 109 -5.23 12.75 -3.14
C GLU A 109 -4.39 12.39 -1.91
N TYR A 110 -3.14 11.96 -2.13
CA TYR A 110 -2.19 11.70 -1.05
C TYR A 110 -1.92 12.93 -0.18
N LYS A 111 -1.80 14.12 -0.79
CA LYS A 111 -1.60 15.38 -0.07
C LYS A 111 -2.81 15.79 0.78
N GLU A 112 -4.03 15.43 0.35
CA GLU A 112 -5.24 15.67 1.14
C GLU A 112 -5.39 14.65 2.29
N ILE A 113 -5.01 13.39 2.09
CA ILE A 113 -4.95 12.40 3.17
C ILE A 113 -3.95 12.84 4.26
N LEU A 114 -2.75 13.28 3.87
CA LEU A 114 -1.75 13.78 4.81
C LEU A 114 -2.22 15.03 5.58
N LYS A 115 -3.00 15.91 4.94
CA LYS A 115 -3.62 17.07 5.61
C LYS A 115 -4.66 16.64 6.64
N GLN A 116 -5.46 15.62 6.34
CA GLN A 116 -6.47 15.11 7.27
C GLN A 116 -5.82 14.48 8.50
N LEU A 117 -4.77 13.68 8.30
CA LEU A 117 -4.02 13.07 9.40
C LEU A 117 -3.37 14.12 10.32
N ARG A 118 -2.85 15.23 9.77
CA ARG A 118 -2.30 16.35 10.57
C ARG A 118 -3.33 17.14 11.38
N LYS A 119 -4.63 17.02 11.09
CA LYS A 119 -5.69 17.68 11.87
C LYS A 119 -6.18 16.82 13.03
N LEU A 120 -5.78 15.55 13.08
CA LEU A 120 -6.18 14.59 14.10
C LEU A 120 -5.15 14.45 15.24
N GLY A 121 -3.99 15.12 15.13
CA GLY A 121 -3.00 15.28 16.20
C GLY A 121 -2.85 16.74 16.56
#